data_AF-A0A8S8Y333-F1
#
_entry.id   AF-A0A8S8Y333-F1
#
_cell.length_a   1.000
_cell.length_b   1.000
_cell.length_c   1.000
_cell.angle_alpha   90.00
_cell.angle_beta   90.00
_cell.angle_gamma   90.00
#
_symmetry.space_group_name_H-M   'P 1'
#
loop_
_entity.id
_entity.type
_entity.pdbx_description
1 polymer ?
#
loop_
_entity_poly.entity_id
_entity_poly.type
_entity_poly.pdbx_seq_one_letter_code
_entity_poly.pdbx_strand_id
1 'polypeptide(L)'
;MIRHLVFPDWDFSPAGLRTVANSDLGEILGVFGIKKSGSIKARRQRLFLHLNHDPKSLAVEKLDDMTRDELHAMCKDLELPLSGNKQALLARVAGVLASQENAWGKVKKSLRRPRGPVRLPVASPPVAPSTSASVEDTVATFVSDHEEGWSFEEETALREDLATIGHDASDSRVDAVLDEGLRSKEPEASRTVPPMIQHTEATPTHSLETETALMELRERAAEVNAFARDFLMVSSTTNQADMEAFIHSLRGQGFATDLPAVHQAVATMIMELDYQIQHESTAATAMPQSWSEREALRRFEEVRSMLRDRLENILSLHPNDVVKARMAFEQEARELDLDLRVPSVSGRVHALFDLHIEIAESQALHDPVVQRRQRMMRILHRGAVHMPEAERMTVERLERNIASFEELVQTVLESGEEGFDEAQQALVIRFLESKGYDVNTSNLRPRILACGHLGG
;
A
#
# COMPACT_ATOMS: atom_id res chain seq x y z
N MET A 1 26.36 -45.64 -11.56
CA MET A 1 25.85 -46.89 -12.19
C MET A 1 24.48 -46.71 -12.85
N ILE A 2 23.52 -45.98 -12.27
CA ILE A 2 22.20 -45.71 -12.91
C ILE A 2 22.30 -44.80 -14.15
N ARG A 3 23.27 -43.87 -14.17
CA ARG A 3 23.52 -42.89 -15.25
C ARG A 3 23.67 -43.47 -16.66
N HIS A 4 24.21 -44.69 -16.81
CA HIS A 4 24.43 -45.31 -18.12
C HIS A 4 23.36 -46.32 -18.52
N LEU A 5 22.40 -46.62 -17.63
CA LEU A 5 21.40 -47.68 -17.83
C LEU A 5 20.04 -47.15 -18.29
N VAL A 6 19.73 -45.88 -18.04
CA VAL A 6 18.39 -45.29 -18.30
C VAL A 6 18.41 -44.23 -19.41
N PHE A 7 19.54 -43.55 -19.60
CA PHE A 7 19.68 -42.44 -20.55
C PHE A 7 21.08 -42.48 -21.19
N PRO A 8 21.32 -43.34 -22.19
CA PRO A 8 22.63 -43.47 -22.82
C PRO A 8 23.05 -42.24 -23.64
N ASP A 9 22.07 -41.48 -24.13
CA ASP A 9 22.29 -40.36 -25.05
C ASP A 9 22.46 -38.99 -24.35
N TRP A 10 22.35 -38.94 -23.01
CA TRP A 10 22.40 -37.71 -22.23
C TRP A 10 23.71 -37.56 -21.44
N ASP A 11 24.37 -36.41 -21.58
CA ASP A 11 25.53 -36.07 -20.75
C ASP A 11 25.08 -35.43 -19.42
N PHE A 12 25.21 -36.19 -18.34
CA PHE A 12 24.94 -35.71 -16.97
C PHE A 12 26.18 -35.20 -16.24
N SER A 13 27.28 -34.93 -16.94
CA SER A 13 28.41 -34.21 -16.35
C SER A 13 27.97 -32.80 -15.90
N PRO A 14 28.67 -32.14 -14.96
CA PRO A 14 28.36 -30.75 -14.59
C PRO A 14 28.36 -29.79 -15.78
N ALA A 15 29.12 -30.09 -16.84
CA ALA A 15 29.11 -29.32 -18.08
C ALA A 15 27.91 -29.68 -18.96
N GLY A 16 27.59 -30.97 -19.11
CA GLY A 16 26.43 -31.43 -19.88
C GLY A 16 25.09 -31.01 -19.27
N LEU A 17 24.99 -30.96 -17.93
CA LEU A 17 23.79 -30.45 -17.24
C LEU A 17 23.48 -28.98 -17.56
N ARG A 18 24.48 -28.20 -17.97
CA ARG A 18 24.31 -26.81 -18.41
C ARG A 18 23.74 -26.71 -19.83
N THR A 19 23.95 -27.72 -20.66
CA THR A 19 23.49 -27.74 -22.05
C THR A 19 22.10 -28.37 -22.21
N VAL A 20 21.56 -29.00 -21.16
CA VAL A 20 20.19 -29.55 -21.18
C VAL A 20 19.16 -28.44 -21.10
N ALA A 21 18.18 -28.44 -22.02
CA ALA A 21 17.07 -27.50 -22.04
C ALA A 21 16.14 -27.66 -20.82
N ASN A 22 15.44 -26.57 -20.45
CA ASN A 22 14.59 -26.55 -19.25
C ASN A 22 13.40 -27.53 -19.33
N SER A 23 12.83 -27.70 -20.53
CA SER A 23 11.78 -28.69 -20.84
C SER A 23 12.27 -30.11 -20.50
N ASP A 24 13.42 -30.47 -21.05
CA ASP A 24 14.03 -31.80 -20.90
C ASP A 24 14.42 -32.08 -19.45
N LEU A 25 14.95 -31.09 -18.72
CA LEU A 25 15.22 -31.22 -17.28
C LEU A 25 13.96 -31.60 -16.50
N GLY A 26 12.80 -31.03 -16.85
CA GLY A 26 11.52 -31.34 -16.23
C GLY A 26 11.04 -32.76 -16.52
N GLU A 27 11.28 -33.26 -17.73
CA GLU A 27 10.96 -34.63 -18.12
C GLU A 27 11.87 -35.65 -17.43
N ILE A 28 13.18 -35.41 -17.45
CA ILE A 28 14.20 -36.23 -16.81
C ILE A 28 13.94 -36.34 -15.29
N LEU A 29 13.69 -35.21 -14.61
CA LEU A 29 13.31 -35.21 -13.19
C LEU A 29 12.02 -36.01 -12.94
N GLY A 30 11.09 -35.99 -13.90
CA GLY A 30 9.88 -36.81 -13.89
C GLY A 30 10.15 -38.30 -13.90
N VAL A 31 11.07 -38.75 -14.75
CA VAL A 31 11.47 -40.16 -14.86
C VAL A 31 12.11 -40.65 -13.56
N PHE A 32 12.91 -39.81 -12.90
CA PHE A 32 13.47 -40.12 -11.59
C PHE A 32 12.46 -40.04 -10.43
N GLY A 33 11.22 -39.60 -10.69
CA GLY A 33 10.18 -39.51 -9.67
C GLY A 33 10.37 -38.32 -8.71
N ILE A 34 11.05 -37.29 -9.19
CA ILE A 34 11.53 -36.13 -8.44
C ILE A 34 10.68 -34.89 -8.78
N LYS A 35 10.72 -33.84 -7.94
CA LYS A 35 9.97 -32.60 -8.17
C LYS A 35 10.41 -31.95 -9.50
N LYS A 36 9.46 -31.74 -10.43
CA LYS A 36 9.68 -31.11 -11.74
C LYS A 36 9.72 -29.58 -11.72
N SER A 37 9.11 -28.94 -10.71
CA SER A 37 8.95 -27.48 -10.66
C SER A 37 10.15 -26.76 -10.04
N GLY A 38 10.32 -25.48 -10.43
CA GLY A 38 11.43 -24.60 -10.04
C GLY A 38 12.14 -24.00 -11.26
N SER A 39 13.01 -23.02 -11.00
CA SER A 39 13.89 -22.41 -12.02
C SER A 39 14.84 -23.44 -12.63
N ILE A 40 15.39 -23.14 -13.81
CA ILE A 40 16.36 -24.01 -14.50
C ILE A 40 17.54 -24.36 -13.58
N LYS A 41 18.06 -23.37 -12.84
CA LYS A 41 19.12 -23.54 -11.84
C LYS A 41 18.70 -24.50 -10.72
N ALA A 42 17.50 -24.33 -10.16
CA ALA A 42 16.99 -25.21 -9.11
C ALA A 42 16.76 -26.65 -9.62
N ARG A 43 16.37 -26.83 -10.88
CA ARG A 43 16.24 -28.15 -11.53
C ARG A 43 17.60 -28.80 -11.74
N ARG A 44 18.60 -28.07 -12.24
CA ARG A 44 19.99 -28.54 -12.41
C ARG A 44 20.61 -28.97 -11.09
N GLN A 45 20.54 -28.11 -10.06
CA GLN A 45 21.04 -28.43 -8.72
C GLN A 45 20.41 -29.70 -8.17
N ARG A 46 19.08 -29.85 -8.32
CA ARG A 46 18.35 -31.03 -7.86
C ARG A 46 18.74 -32.31 -8.60
N LEU A 47 18.91 -32.22 -9.93
CA LEU A 47 19.34 -33.35 -10.74
C LEU A 47 20.78 -33.76 -10.39
N PHE A 48 21.69 -32.78 -10.26
CA PHE A 48 23.07 -33.01 -9.82
C PHE A 48 23.12 -33.70 -8.45
N LEU A 49 22.39 -33.17 -7.45
CA LEU A 49 22.32 -33.76 -6.12
C LEU A 49 21.79 -35.20 -6.15
N HIS A 50 20.77 -35.48 -6.97
CA HIS A 50 20.21 -36.82 -7.10
C HIS A 50 21.15 -37.83 -7.76
N LEU A 51 21.94 -37.39 -8.73
CA LEU A 51 22.83 -38.27 -9.51
C LEU A 51 24.15 -38.55 -8.79
N ASN A 52 24.66 -37.58 -8.04
CA ASN A 52 26.02 -37.62 -7.49
C ASN A 52 26.08 -37.79 -5.97
N HIS A 53 25.00 -37.54 -5.24
CA HIS A 53 24.98 -37.59 -3.78
C HIS A 53 23.85 -38.48 -3.23
N ASP A 54 24.07 -39.07 -2.06
CA ASP A 54 23.04 -39.80 -1.31
C ASP A 54 22.40 -38.84 -0.29
N PRO A 55 21.07 -38.67 -0.26
CA PRO A 55 20.39 -37.82 0.72
C PRO A 55 20.66 -38.21 2.19
N LYS A 56 21.12 -39.44 2.47
CA LYS A 56 21.48 -39.86 3.83
C LYS A 56 22.95 -39.56 4.20
N SER A 57 23.83 -39.42 3.21
CA SER A 57 25.24 -39.13 3.43
C SER A 57 25.52 -37.63 3.46
N LEU A 58 24.84 -36.85 2.60
CA LEU A 58 25.02 -35.40 2.49
C LEU A 58 23.88 -34.67 3.23
N ALA A 59 24.09 -34.46 4.53
CA ALA A 59 23.19 -33.70 5.41
C ALA A 59 23.87 -32.40 5.88
N VAL A 60 23.06 -31.40 6.27
CA VAL A 60 23.55 -30.09 6.75
C VAL A 60 24.56 -30.25 7.89
N GLU A 61 24.35 -31.21 8.78
CA GLU A 61 25.20 -31.49 9.93
C GLU A 61 26.58 -32.05 9.57
N LYS A 62 26.73 -32.71 8.41
CA LYS A 62 27.98 -33.34 7.97
C LYS A 62 28.84 -32.43 7.08
N LEU A 63 28.36 -31.23 6.76
CA LEU A 63 29.08 -30.24 5.96
C LEU A 63 30.27 -29.63 6.70
N ASP A 64 30.25 -29.60 8.04
CA ASP A 64 31.36 -29.02 8.82
C ASP A 64 32.62 -29.88 8.77
N ASP A 65 32.46 -31.20 8.59
CA ASP A 65 33.54 -32.17 8.41
C ASP A 65 34.25 -32.05 7.06
N MET A 66 33.64 -31.37 6.07
CA MET A 66 34.21 -31.22 4.73
C MET A 66 35.32 -30.18 4.69
N THR A 67 36.33 -30.41 3.87
CA THR A 67 37.42 -29.46 3.66
C THR A 67 36.97 -28.26 2.82
N ARG A 68 37.71 -27.15 2.89
CA ARG A 68 37.41 -25.96 2.09
C ARG A 68 37.40 -26.27 0.59
N ASP A 69 38.31 -27.13 0.13
CA ASP A 69 38.45 -27.43 -1.29
C ASP A 69 37.31 -28.35 -1.79
N GLU A 70 36.81 -29.25 -0.95
CA GLU A 70 35.60 -30.04 -1.23
C GLU A 70 34.35 -29.15 -1.28
N LEU A 71 34.20 -28.20 -0.33
CA LEU A 71 33.11 -27.21 -0.37
C LEU A 71 33.20 -26.31 -1.62
N HIS A 72 34.42 -25.95 -2.04
CA HIS A 72 34.65 -25.16 -3.25
C HIS A 72 34.28 -25.94 -4.52
N ALA A 73 34.62 -27.23 -4.59
CA ALA A 73 34.19 -28.11 -5.68
C ALA A 73 32.66 -28.22 -5.75
N MET A 74 31.99 -28.38 -4.61
CA MET A 74 30.51 -28.41 -4.57
C MET A 74 29.89 -27.07 -4.99
N CYS A 75 30.44 -25.93 -4.58
CA CYS A 75 29.97 -24.63 -5.05
C CYS A 75 30.12 -24.49 -6.58
N LYS A 76 31.18 -25.04 -7.16
CA LYS A 76 31.40 -25.02 -8.62
C LYS A 76 30.34 -25.83 -9.36
N ASP A 77 30.02 -27.01 -8.86
CA ASP A 77 29.04 -27.89 -9.50
C ASP A 77 27.59 -27.44 -9.26
N LEU A 78 27.31 -26.76 -8.15
CA LEU A 78 25.99 -26.19 -7.81
C LEU A 78 25.76 -24.78 -8.38
N GLU A 79 26.69 -24.27 -9.19
CA GLU A 79 26.62 -22.92 -9.79
C GLU A 79 26.47 -21.80 -8.73
N LEU A 80 27.22 -21.92 -7.63
CA LEU A 80 27.26 -20.96 -6.53
C LEU A 80 28.53 -20.08 -6.62
N PRO A 81 28.51 -18.87 -6.04
CA PRO A 81 29.70 -18.03 -5.95
C PRO A 81 30.85 -18.78 -5.23
N LEU A 82 32.04 -18.75 -5.84
CA LEU A 82 33.24 -19.45 -5.36
C LEU A 82 34.06 -18.64 -4.33
N SER A 83 33.74 -17.37 -4.14
CA SER A 83 34.48 -16.46 -3.26
C SER A 83 34.08 -16.59 -1.79
N GLY A 84 35.05 -16.53 -0.87
CA GLY A 84 34.80 -16.48 0.58
C GLY A 84 35.64 -17.45 1.41
N ASN A 85 35.44 -17.41 2.73
CA ASN A 85 36.07 -18.34 3.67
C ASN A 85 35.29 -19.67 3.75
N LYS A 86 35.85 -20.69 4.43
CA LYS A 86 35.21 -22.03 4.57
C LYS A 86 33.76 -21.93 5.02
N GLN A 87 33.47 -21.07 6.00
CA GLN A 87 32.14 -20.88 6.57
C GLN A 87 31.15 -20.24 5.58
N ALA A 88 31.60 -19.30 4.73
CA ALA A 88 30.76 -18.73 3.69
C ALA A 88 30.40 -19.74 2.59
N LEU A 89 31.34 -20.62 2.20
CA LEU A 89 31.07 -21.72 1.25
C LEU A 89 30.10 -22.75 1.88
N LEU A 90 30.33 -23.11 3.14
CA LEU A 90 29.47 -24.01 3.90
C LEU A 90 28.03 -23.49 3.98
N ALA A 91 27.84 -22.23 4.37
CA ALA A 91 26.52 -21.62 4.50
C ALA A 91 25.73 -21.63 3.17
N ARG A 92 26.40 -21.42 2.03
CA ARG A 92 25.75 -21.46 0.71
C ARG A 92 25.33 -22.88 0.32
N VAL A 93 26.21 -23.86 0.50
CA VAL A 93 25.88 -25.27 0.22
C VAL A 93 24.76 -25.75 1.16
N ALA A 94 24.82 -25.38 2.44
CA ALA A 94 23.76 -25.65 3.41
C ALA A 94 22.42 -25.02 2.98
N GLY A 95 22.44 -23.78 2.47
CA GLY A 95 21.25 -23.12 1.93
C GLY A 95 20.63 -23.88 0.75
N VAL A 96 21.44 -24.39 -0.18
CA VAL A 96 20.96 -25.22 -1.29
C VAL A 96 20.37 -26.53 -0.77
N LEU A 97 21.04 -27.23 0.15
CA LEU A 97 20.53 -28.47 0.72
C LEU A 97 19.23 -28.27 1.50
N ALA A 98 19.11 -27.19 2.28
CA ALA A 98 17.87 -26.83 2.97
C ALA A 98 16.74 -26.53 1.98
N SER A 99 17.02 -25.76 0.92
CA SER A 99 16.02 -25.47 -0.12
C SER A 99 15.52 -26.71 -0.87
N GLN A 100 16.35 -27.78 -0.89
CA GLN A 100 16.05 -29.02 -1.60
C GLN A 100 15.75 -30.20 -0.66
N GLU A 101 15.67 -30.05 0.67
CA GLU A 101 15.64 -31.15 1.66
C GLU A 101 14.55 -32.22 1.42
N ASN A 102 13.44 -31.84 0.76
CA ASN A 102 12.34 -32.75 0.37
C ASN A 102 12.12 -32.84 -1.15
N ALA A 103 13.05 -32.32 -1.93
CA ALA A 103 12.95 -32.17 -3.37
C ALA A 103 13.90 -33.09 -4.16
N TRP A 104 14.91 -33.72 -3.54
CA TRP A 104 15.79 -34.73 -4.18
C TRP A 104 15.84 -36.02 -3.33
N GLY A 105 16.19 -37.15 -3.96
CA GLY A 105 16.42 -38.43 -3.26
C GLY A 105 15.18 -39.21 -2.77
N LYS A 106 14.06 -38.54 -2.46
CA LYS A 106 12.77 -39.20 -2.13
C LYS A 106 11.87 -39.30 -3.36
N VAL A 107 11.74 -40.49 -3.93
CA VAL A 107 10.79 -40.78 -5.03
C VAL A 107 9.35 -40.57 -4.53
N LYS A 108 8.60 -39.64 -5.15
CA LYS A 108 7.21 -39.35 -4.76
C LYS A 108 6.33 -40.60 -4.88
N LYS A 109 5.50 -40.87 -3.85
CA LYS A 109 4.55 -42.00 -3.82
C LYS A 109 3.61 -42.03 -5.03
N SER A 110 3.23 -40.87 -5.57
CA SER A 110 2.39 -40.73 -6.76
C SER A 110 3.05 -41.18 -8.07
N LEU A 111 4.39 -41.25 -8.10
CA LEU A 111 5.20 -41.66 -9.25
C LEU A 111 5.71 -43.11 -9.12
N ARG A 112 5.35 -43.82 -8.04
CA ARG A 112 5.74 -45.23 -7.81
C ARG A 112 4.95 -46.27 -8.63
N ARG A 113 3.87 -45.89 -9.32
CA ARG A 113 3.11 -46.80 -10.20
C ARG A 113 3.12 -46.24 -11.62
N PRO A 114 3.66 -46.95 -12.62
CA PRO A 114 3.60 -46.50 -14.00
C PRO A 114 2.15 -46.57 -14.48
N ARG A 115 1.56 -45.41 -14.82
CA ARG A 115 0.35 -45.35 -15.64
C ARG A 115 0.80 -45.31 -17.10
N GLY A 116 1.01 -46.50 -17.68
CA GLY A 116 1.35 -46.67 -19.10
C GLY A 116 2.85 -46.75 -19.42
N PRO A 117 3.21 -46.98 -20.70
CA PRO A 117 4.60 -47.05 -21.13
C PRO A 117 5.29 -45.71 -20.92
N VAL A 118 6.44 -45.73 -20.21
CA VAL A 118 7.26 -44.55 -19.97
C VAL A 118 7.90 -44.14 -21.29
N ARG A 119 7.51 -42.99 -21.85
CA ARG A 119 8.27 -42.35 -22.92
C ARG A 119 9.51 -41.73 -22.29
N LEU A 120 10.68 -42.31 -22.57
CA LEU A 120 11.96 -41.72 -22.20
C LEU A 120 12.25 -40.58 -23.17
N PRO A 121 12.65 -39.39 -22.69
CA PRO A 121 13.15 -38.33 -23.58
C PRO A 121 14.38 -38.85 -24.33
N VAL A 122 14.26 -38.91 -25.66
CA VAL A 122 15.37 -39.21 -26.56
C VAL A 122 16.18 -37.93 -26.69
N ALA A 123 17.48 -37.98 -26.37
CA ALA A 123 18.32 -36.82 -26.62
C ALA A 123 18.30 -36.57 -28.13
N SER A 124 17.94 -35.35 -28.54
CA SER A 124 18.15 -34.95 -29.92
C SER A 124 19.64 -35.16 -30.23
N PRO A 125 20.01 -35.76 -31.38
CA PRO A 125 21.42 -35.95 -31.71
C PRO A 125 22.14 -34.60 -31.58
N PRO A 126 23.40 -34.58 -31.08
CA PRO A 126 24.15 -33.36 -31.03
C PRO A 126 24.16 -32.84 -32.45
N VAL A 127 23.52 -31.68 -32.64
CA VAL A 127 23.41 -31.04 -33.93
C VAL A 127 24.86 -30.81 -34.38
N ALA A 128 25.34 -31.68 -35.27
CA ALA A 128 26.52 -31.41 -36.07
C ALA A 128 26.29 -30.02 -36.65
N PRO A 129 27.26 -29.10 -36.57
CA PRO A 129 27.05 -27.66 -36.65
C PRO A 129 26.27 -27.34 -37.92
N SER A 130 24.95 -27.27 -37.77
CA SER A 130 24.06 -26.96 -38.86
C SER A 130 24.25 -25.48 -39.06
N THR A 131 25.01 -25.15 -40.10
CA THR A 131 24.92 -23.92 -40.87
C THR A 131 24.40 -22.77 -40.03
N SER A 132 25.32 -22.08 -39.35
CA SER A 132 25.13 -20.77 -38.71
C SER A 132 23.65 -20.39 -38.65
N ALA A 133 22.92 -20.91 -37.66
CA ALA A 133 21.54 -20.53 -37.47
C ALA A 133 21.54 -19.00 -37.48
N SER A 134 20.89 -18.45 -38.50
CA SER A 134 20.87 -17.00 -38.69
C SER A 134 20.15 -16.45 -37.47
N VAL A 135 20.58 -15.30 -36.96
CA VAL A 135 19.97 -14.66 -35.79
C VAL A 135 18.45 -14.56 -36.00
N GLU A 136 18.04 -14.30 -37.24
CA GLU A 136 16.66 -14.26 -37.73
C GLU A 136 15.87 -15.55 -37.47
N ASP A 137 16.46 -16.73 -37.73
CA ASP A 137 15.77 -18.02 -37.57
C ASP A 137 15.56 -18.35 -36.09
N THR A 138 16.55 -18.07 -35.26
CA THR A 138 16.45 -18.30 -33.81
C THR A 138 15.42 -17.38 -33.16
N VAL A 139 15.37 -16.11 -33.58
CA VAL A 139 14.38 -15.14 -33.11
C VAL A 139 12.99 -15.51 -33.60
N ALA A 140 12.84 -15.92 -34.87
CA ALA A 140 11.56 -16.36 -35.42
C ALA A 140 11.00 -17.58 -34.69
N THR A 141 11.87 -18.54 -34.32
CA THR A 141 11.47 -19.73 -33.56
C THR A 141 11.02 -19.34 -32.15
N PHE A 142 11.78 -18.49 -31.45
CA PHE A 142 11.43 -17.99 -30.12
C PHE A 142 10.08 -17.23 -30.09
N VAL A 143 9.87 -16.37 -31.09
CA VAL A 143 8.64 -15.58 -31.27
C VAL A 143 7.44 -16.46 -31.64
N SER A 144 7.67 -17.60 -32.31
CA SER A 144 6.62 -18.60 -32.56
C SER A 144 6.25 -19.36 -31.30
N ASP A 145 7.22 -19.70 -30.45
CA ASP A 145 7.00 -20.49 -29.23
C ASP A 145 6.30 -19.68 -28.12
N HIS A 146 6.39 -18.35 -28.14
CA HIS A 146 5.85 -17.45 -27.11
C HIS A 146 4.70 -16.59 -27.66
N GLU A 147 3.58 -17.23 -28.01
CA GLU A 147 2.40 -16.54 -28.58
C GLU A 147 1.67 -15.58 -27.61
N GLU A 148 1.77 -15.81 -26.30
CA GLU A 148 1.16 -14.97 -25.25
C GLU A 148 2.12 -13.89 -24.70
N GLY A 149 3.28 -13.69 -25.34
CA GLY A 149 4.37 -12.83 -24.87
C GLY A 149 5.42 -13.60 -24.07
N TRP A 150 6.56 -12.94 -23.82
CA TRP A 150 7.68 -13.49 -23.07
C TRP A 150 8.12 -12.49 -21.98
N SER A 151 8.72 -13.01 -20.92
CA SER A 151 9.27 -12.22 -19.82
C SER A 151 10.67 -11.69 -20.15
N PHE A 152 11.11 -10.65 -19.43
CA PHE A 152 12.48 -10.12 -19.54
C PHE A 152 13.55 -11.19 -19.25
N GLU A 153 13.27 -12.13 -18.35
CA GLU A 153 14.18 -13.24 -18.06
C GLU A 153 14.31 -14.21 -19.26
N GLU A 154 13.22 -14.44 -20.00
CA GLU A 154 13.20 -15.27 -21.21
C GLU A 154 13.88 -14.57 -22.40
N GLU A 155 13.71 -13.25 -22.53
CA GLU A 155 14.43 -12.45 -23.53
C GLU A 155 15.95 -12.39 -23.25
N THR A 156 16.32 -12.31 -21.97
CA THR A 156 17.73 -12.33 -21.56
C THR A 156 18.34 -13.72 -21.82
N ALA A 157 17.58 -14.78 -21.57
CA ALA A 157 18.01 -16.14 -21.90
C ALA A 157 18.21 -16.33 -23.42
N LEU A 158 17.34 -15.78 -24.27
CA LEU A 158 17.53 -15.79 -25.73
C LEU A 158 18.83 -15.10 -26.14
N ARG A 159 19.14 -13.94 -25.55
CA ARG A 159 20.40 -13.22 -25.80
C ARG A 159 21.63 -14.01 -25.34
N GLU A 160 21.54 -14.70 -24.21
CA GLU A 160 22.62 -15.60 -23.73
C GLU A 160 22.78 -16.83 -24.64
N ASP A 161 21.69 -17.38 -25.15
CA ASP A 161 21.71 -18.52 -26.09
C ASP A 161 22.36 -18.12 -27.42
N LEU A 162 22.05 -16.93 -27.94
CA LEU A 162 22.68 -16.36 -29.14
C LEU A 162 24.18 -16.11 -28.95
N ALA A 163 24.57 -15.57 -27.79
CA ALA A 163 25.98 -15.41 -27.41
C ALA A 163 26.71 -16.75 -27.34
N THR A 164 26.02 -17.81 -26.89
CA THR A 164 26.55 -19.18 -26.84
C THR A 164 26.71 -19.80 -28.23
N ILE A 165 25.86 -19.42 -29.19
CA ILE A 165 25.92 -19.85 -30.61
C ILE A 165 27.02 -19.08 -31.39
N GLY A 166 27.64 -18.07 -30.78
CA GLY A 166 28.75 -17.30 -31.35
C GLY A 166 28.33 -15.97 -31.99
N HIS A 167 27.07 -15.56 -31.79
CA HIS A 167 26.57 -14.23 -32.16
C HIS A 167 26.58 -13.36 -30.92
N ASP A 168 27.58 -12.50 -30.78
CA ASP A 168 27.67 -11.60 -29.64
C ASP A 168 26.49 -10.63 -29.66
N ALA A 169 25.63 -10.70 -28.64
CA ALA A 169 24.48 -9.79 -28.49
C ALA A 169 24.90 -8.33 -28.29
N SER A 170 26.19 -8.06 -28.04
CA SER A 170 26.76 -6.70 -28.03
C SER A 170 27.21 -6.22 -29.41
N ASP A 171 27.20 -7.08 -30.44
CA ASP A 171 27.45 -6.67 -31.82
C ASP A 171 26.21 -5.95 -32.37
N SER A 172 26.37 -4.66 -32.68
CA SER A 172 25.30 -3.75 -33.11
C SER A 172 24.42 -4.29 -34.25
N ARG A 173 24.98 -5.16 -35.11
CA ARG A 173 24.25 -5.76 -36.23
C ARG A 173 23.34 -6.91 -35.80
N VAL A 174 23.73 -7.66 -34.78
CA VAL A 174 22.97 -8.77 -34.18
C VAL A 174 21.85 -8.21 -33.30
N ASP A 175 22.14 -7.18 -32.50
CA ASP A 175 21.15 -6.54 -31.62
C ASP A 175 20.03 -5.85 -32.43
N ALA A 176 20.36 -5.21 -33.56
CA ALA A 176 19.35 -4.62 -34.44
C ALA A 176 18.41 -5.65 -35.07
N VAL A 177 18.93 -6.83 -35.46
CA VAL A 177 18.12 -7.92 -36.02
C VAL A 177 17.25 -8.58 -34.94
N LEU A 178 17.79 -8.70 -33.73
CA LEU A 178 17.07 -9.22 -32.58
C LEU A 178 15.91 -8.28 -32.19
N ASP A 179 16.17 -6.97 -32.06
CA ASP A 179 15.15 -5.97 -31.71
C ASP A 179 14.05 -5.89 -32.77
N GLU A 180 14.40 -5.95 -34.07
CA GLU A 180 13.44 -5.95 -35.17
C GLU A 180 12.52 -7.19 -35.12
N GLY A 181 13.11 -8.39 -34.97
CA GLY A 181 12.34 -9.64 -34.92
C GLY A 181 11.42 -9.74 -33.70
N LEU A 182 11.89 -9.29 -32.53
CA LEU A 182 11.10 -9.19 -31.30
C LEU A 182 10.06 -8.05 -31.37
N ARG A 183 10.24 -7.05 -32.25
CA ARG A 183 9.24 -5.99 -32.51
C ARG A 183 8.06 -6.43 -33.34
N SER A 184 8.29 -7.28 -34.33
CA SER A 184 7.27 -7.67 -35.32
C SER A 184 6.03 -8.42 -34.78
N LYS A 185 6.05 -8.99 -33.57
CA LYS A 185 4.91 -9.73 -32.99
C LYS A 185 4.41 -9.18 -31.65
N GLU A 186 4.91 -8.04 -31.20
CA GLU A 186 4.16 -7.31 -30.20
C GLU A 186 2.80 -6.94 -30.84
N PRO A 187 1.64 -7.30 -30.24
CA PRO A 187 0.43 -6.59 -30.58
C PRO A 187 0.70 -5.09 -30.37
N GLU A 188 -0.08 -4.20 -30.98
CA GLU A 188 -0.10 -2.77 -30.62
C GLU A 188 -0.57 -2.55 -29.16
N ALA A 189 0.08 -3.17 -28.20
CA ALA A 189 0.10 -2.82 -26.80
C ALA A 189 1.29 -1.89 -26.62
N SER A 190 1.10 -0.62 -26.99
CA SER A 190 1.83 0.54 -26.49
C SER A 190 3.24 0.24 -25.97
N ARG A 191 4.18 -0.05 -26.87
CA ARG A 191 5.60 -0.06 -26.57
C ARG A 191 6.02 1.38 -26.27
N THR A 192 5.85 1.79 -25.02
CA THR A 192 6.41 3.04 -24.50
C THR A 192 7.91 2.81 -24.34
N VAL A 193 8.65 3.00 -25.44
CA VAL A 193 10.02 3.52 -25.33
C VAL A 193 9.91 4.71 -24.38
N PRO A 194 10.70 4.82 -23.29
CA PRO A 194 10.76 6.07 -22.56
C PRO A 194 11.10 7.11 -23.62
N PRO A 195 10.21 8.07 -23.93
CA PRO A 195 10.65 9.13 -24.79
C PRO A 195 11.88 9.68 -24.08
N MET A 196 12.93 9.99 -24.84
CA MET A 196 13.71 11.16 -24.47
C MET A 196 12.66 12.20 -24.12
N ILE A 197 12.45 12.49 -22.83
CA ILE A 197 11.30 13.24 -22.34
C ILE A 197 11.44 14.65 -22.90
N GLN A 198 11.02 14.82 -24.13
CA GLN A 198 10.31 15.98 -24.57
C GLN A 198 8.90 15.67 -24.12
N HIS A 199 8.50 16.28 -23.01
CA HIS A 199 7.09 16.40 -22.67
C HIS A 199 6.39 17.06 -23.86
N THR A 200 5.92 16.26 -24.79
CA THR A 200 4.82 16.62 -25.67
C THR A 200 3.65 15.76 -25.25
N GLU A 201 3.25 15.90 -23.98
CA GLU A 201 1.82 15.87 -23.72
C GLU A 201 1.25 16.93 -24.67
N ALA A 202 0.43 16.52 -25.63
CA ALA A 202 -0.50 17.47 -26.20
C ALA A 202 -1.33 17.93 -25.01
N THR A 203 -0.92 19.03 -24.37
CA THR A 203 -1.70 19.69 -23.33
C THR A 203 -3.09 19.80 -23.93
N PRO A 204 -4.10 19.11 -23.38
CA PRO A 204 -5.45 19.23 -23.88
C PRO A 204 -5.72 20.73 -23.96
N THR A 205 -5.92 21.25 -25.18
CA THR A 205 -6.10 22.68 -25.39
C THR A 205 -7.44 23.02 -24.77
N HIS A 206 -7.37 23.42 -23.52
CA HIS A 206 -8.47 23.80 -22.70
C HIS A 206 -8.90 25.22 -23.09
N SER A 207 -10.16 25.57 -22.87
CA SER A 207 -10.57 26.96 -23.01
C SER A 207 -9.75 27.83 -22.05
N LEU A 208 -9.58 29.12 -22.36
CA LEU A 208 -8.86 30.04 -21.46
C LEU A 208 -9.41 30.01 -20.03
N GLU A 209 -10.73 29.92 -19.89
CA GLU A 209 -11.41 29.79 -18.59
C GLU A 209 -11.02 28.52 -17.83
N THR A 210 -10.96 27.38 -18.53
CA THR A 210 -10.57 26.10 -17.90
C THR A 210 -9.09 26.08 -17.53
N GLU A 211 -8.20 26.67 -18.34
CA GLU A 211 -6.79 26.81 -17.96
C GLU A 211 -6.60 27.75 -16.77
N THR A 212 -7.31 28.88 -16.71
CA THR A 212 -7.24 29.76 -15.53
C THR A 212 -7.70 29.06 -14.27
N ALA A 213 -8.78 28.27 -14.34
CA ALA A 213 -9.27 27.50 -13.20
C ALA A 213 -8.29 26.39 -12.79
N LEU A 214 -7.63 25.73 -13.73
CA LEU A 214 -6.59 24.74 -13.44
C LEU A 214 -5.34 25.37 -12.84
N MET A 215 -4.97 26.59 -13.23
CA MET A 215 -3.88 27.34 -12.61
C MET A 215 -4.21 27.72 -11.17
N GLU A 216 -5.41 28.25 -10.91
CA GLU A 216 -5.87 28.57 -9.55
C GLU A 216 -5.91 27.31 -8.66
N LEU A 217 -6.42 26.20 -9.21
CA LEU A 217 -6.43 24.91 -8.53
C LEU A 217 -5.02 24.46 -8.13
N ARG A 218 -4.03 24.62 -9.02
CA ARG A 218 -2.62 24.26 -8.73
C ARG A 218 -2.00 25.18 -7.68
N GLU A 219 -2.30 26.48 -7.72
CA GLU A 219 -1.83 27.44 -6.71
C GLU A 219 -2.37 27.11 -5.32
N ARG A 220 -3.63 26.66 -5.25
CA ARG A 220 -4.33 26.28 -4.01
C ARG A 220 -4.36 24.77 -3.77
N ALA A 221 -3.45 24.00 -4.37
CA ALA A 221 -3.43 22.54 -4.26
C ALA A 221 -3.25 22.06 -2.81
N ALA A 222 -2.53 22.82 -1.97
CA ALA A 222 -2.36 22.51 -0.56
C ALA A 222 -3.68 22.54 0.23
N GLU A 223 -4.61 23.44 -0.11
CA GLU A 223 -5.94 23.47 0.51
C GLU A 223 -6.74 22.22 0.10
N VAL A 224 -6.73 21.88 -1.20
CA VAL A 224 -7.41 20.67 -1.72
C VAL A 224 -6.87 19.41 -1.06
N ASN A 225 -5.54 19.30 -0.91
CA ASN A 225 -4.93 18.18 -0.22
C ASN A 225 -5.36 18.10 1.25
N ALA A 226 -5.41 19.24 1.96
CA ALA A 226 -5.87 19.28 3.34
C ALA A 226 -7.35 18.87 3.48
N PHE A 227 -8.23 19.36 2.61
CA PHE A 227 -9.64 18.92 2.55
C PHE A 227 -9.75 17.43 2.20
N ALA A 228 -8.96 16.95 1.26
CA ALA A 228 -8.97 15.57 0.81
C ALA A 228 -8.47 14.61 1.89
N ARG A 229 -7.50 15.01 2.72
CA ARG A 229 -7.09 14.20 3.89
C ARG A 229 -8.23 14.01 4.87
N ASP A 230 -8.99 15.06 5.18
CA ASP A 230 -10.14 14.98 6.08
C ASP A 230 -11.25 14.08 5.50
N PHE A 231 -11.53 14.22 4.20
CA PHE A 231 -12.44 13.32 3.48
C PHE A 231 -12.01 11.84 3.58
N LEU A 232 -10.72 11.54 3.39
CA LEU A 232 -10.16 10.18 3.43
C LEU A 232 -10.09 9.58 4.85
N MET A 233 -10.27 10.38 5.91
CA MET A 233 -10.43 9.87 7.28
C MET A 233 -11.80 9.24 7.51
N VAL A 234 -12.83 9.71 6.79
CA VAL A 234 -14.23 9.29 6.98
C VAL A 234 -14.71 8.36 5.86
N SER A 235 -14.15 8.52 4.66
CA SER A 235 -14.62 7.85 3.44
C SER A 235 -13.45 7.28 2.62
N SER A 236 -13.75 6.63 1.50
CA SER A 236 -12.76 6.00 0.63
C SER A 236 -12.92 6.42 -0.83
N THR A 237 -11.82 6.40 -1.56
CA THR A 237 -11.77 6.62 -3.03
C THR A 237 -12.58 5.58 -3.83
N THR A 238 -12.94 4.45 -3.22
CA THR A 238 -13.76 3.41 -3.82
C THR A 238 -15.26 3.76 -3.83
N ASN A 239 -15.73 4.67 -2.97
CA ASN A 239 -17.12 5.11 -2.97
C ASN A 239 -17.28 6.32 -3.89
N GLN A 240 -17.68 6.05 -5.14
CA GLN A 240 -17.85 7.09 -6.15
C GLN A 240 -18.87 8.17 -5.77
N ALA A 241 -19.96 7.81 -5.06
CA ALA A 241 -20.98 8.77 -4.66
C ALA A 241 -20.45 9.78 -3.64
N ASP A 242 -19.68 9.31 -2.66
CA ASP A 242 -19.05 10.17 -1.66
C ASP A 242 -17.94 11.03 -2.30
N MET A 243 -17.17 10.45 -3.22
CA MET A 243 -16.13 11.18 -3.95
C MET A 243 -16.71 12.33 -4.79
N GLU A 244 -17.79 12.09 -5.52
CA GLU A 244 -18.50 13.13 -6.29
C GLU A 244 -19.11 14.19 -5.38
N ALA A 245 -19.70 13.80 -4.25
CA ALA A 245 -20.25 14.74 -3.27
C ALA A 245 -19.16 15.64 -2.66
N PHE A 246 -17.99 15.08 -2.35
CA PHE A 246 -16.84 15.82 -1.86
C PHE A 246 -16.33 16.82 -2.91
N ILE A 247 -16.10 16.38 -4.14
CA ILE A 247 -15.62 17.27 -5.22
C ILE A 247 -16.64 18.40 -5.48
N HIS A 248 -17.93 18.12 -5.38
CA HIS A 248 -18.96 19.16 -5.48
C HIS A 248 -18.91 20.15 -4.31
N SER A 249 -18.61 19.68 -3.09
CA SER A 249 -18.52 20.54 -1.91
C SER A 249 -17.42 21.60 -2.01
N LEU A 250 -16.34 21.33 -2.75
CA LEU A 250 -15.25 22.27 -3.00
C LEU A 250 -15.68 23.52 -3.79
N ARG A 251 -16.83 23.46 -4.47
CA ARG A 251 -17.44 24.64 -5.09
C ARG A 251 -17.73 25.74 -4.07
N GLY A 252 -18.16 25.38 -2.87
CA GLY A 252 -18.40 26.33 -1.78
C GLY A 252 -17.12 27.02 -1.27
N GLN A 253 -15.96 26.44 -1.55
CA GLN A 253 -14.63 26.95 -1.20
C GLN A 253 -13.98 27.77 -2.34
N GLY A 254 -14.73 28.01 -3.43
CA GLY A 254 -14.31 28.83 -4.56
C GLY A 254 -13.64 28.06 -5.71
N PHE A 255 -13.62 26.73 -5.68
CA PHE A 255 -13.06 25.94 -6.79
C PHE A 255 -14.10 25.72 -7.89
N ALA A 256 -13.71 25.90 -9.17
CA ALA A 256 -14.58 25.71 -10.32
C ALA A 256 -14.77 24.23 -10.70
N THR A 257 -15.24 23.40 -9.76
CA THR A 257 -15.43 21.95 -9.96
C THR A 257 -16.58 21.59 -10.91
N ASP A 258 -17.38 22.56 -11.33
CA ASP A 258 -18.36 22.41 -12.42
C ASP A 258 -17.67 22.12 -13.77
N LEU A 259 -16.41 22.51 -13.93
CA LEU A 259 -15.62 22.26 -15.13
C LEU A 259 -15.07 20.83 -15.10
N PRO A 260 -15.34 19.99 -16.13
CA PRO A 260 -14.91 18.58 -16.13
C PRO A 260 -13.40 18.38 -15.96
N ALA A 261 -12.59 19.28 -16.50
CA ALA A 261 -11.13 19.21 -16.38
C ALA A 261 -10.65 19.46 -14.93
N VAL A 262 -11.27 20.42 -14.24
CA VAL A 262 -10.98 20.74 -12.83
C VAL A 262 -11.46 19.60 -11.93
N HIS A 263 -12.67 19.09 -12.18
CA HIS A 263 -13.20 17.92 -11.50
C HIS A 263 -12.26 16.71 -11.61
N GLN A 264 -11.81 16.40 -12.83
CA GLN A 264 -10.89 15.30 -13.08
C GLN A 264 -9.54 15.53 -12.39
N ALA A 265 -9.01 16.75 -12.43
CA ALA A 265 -7.76 17.09 -11.75
C ALA A 265 -7.87 16.89 -10.23
N VAL A 266 -8.96 17.32 -9.61
CA VAL A 266 -9.23 17.09 -8.17
C VAL A 266 -9.34 15.59 -7.88
N ALA A 267 -10.07 14.83 -8.69
CA ALA A 267 -10.18 13.38 -8.52
C ALA A 267 -8.81 12.69 -8.58
N THR A 268 -7.97 13.07 -9.54
CA THR A 268 -6.59 12.56 -9.64
C THR A 268 -5.76 12.94 -8.40
N MET A 269 -5.86 14.18 -7.91
CA MET A 269 -5.17 14.58 -6.67
C MET A 269 -5.60 13.75 -5.47
N ILE A 270 -6.89 13.48 -5.30
CA ILE A 270 -7.40 12.66 -4.18
C ILE A 270 -6.86 11.22 -4.29
N MET A 271 -6.83 10.64 -5.49
CA MET A 271 -6.31 9.28 -5.72
C MET A 271 -4.81 9.19 -5.42
N GLU A 272 -4.02 10.16 -5.87
CA GLU A 272 -2.59 10.24 -5.56
C GLU A 272 -2.36 10.41 -4.06
N LEU A 273 -3.17 11.22 -3.39
CA LEU A 273 -3.11 11.45 -1.96
C LEU A 273 -3.48 10.20 -1.16
N ASP A 274 -4.52 9.46 -1.55
CA ASP A 274 -4.89 8.19 -0.92
C ASP A 274 -3.73 7.19 -1.00
N TYR A 275 -3.11 7.06 -2.17
CA TYR A 275 -1.91 6.24 -2.33
C TYR A 275 -0.77 6.68 -1.39
N GLN A 276 -0.53 7.99 -1.25
CA GLN A 276 0.46 8.52 -0.32
C GLN A 276 0.12 8.18 1.14
N ILE A 277 -1.13 8.35 1.57
CA ILE A 277 -1.60 8.03 2.93
C ILE A 277 -1.41 6.53 3.24
N GLN A 278 -1.73 5.65 2.30
CA GLN A 278 -1.49 4.20 2.48
C GLN A 278 0.00 3.91 2.65
N HIS A 279 0.85 4.58 1.89
CA HIS A 279 2.29 4.43 1.99
C HIS A 279 2.83 4.99 3.31
N GLU A 280 2.32 6.14 3.79
CA GLU A 280 2.64 6.72 5.08
C GLU A 280 2.26 5.79 6.24
N SER A 281 1.03 5.24 6.22
CA SER A 281 0.54 4.29 7.22
C SER A 281 1.39 3.01 7.28
N THR A 282 1.75 2.48 6.11
CA THR A 282 2.64 1.33 6.01
C THR A 282 4.04 1.66 6.54
N ALA A 283 4.59 2.82 6.17
CA ALA A 283 5.92 3.25 6.60
C ALA A 283 5.99 3.59 8.09
N ALA A 284 4.89 4.00 8.71
CA ALA A 284 4.82 4.29 10.15
C ALA A 284 5.06 3.03 11.00
N THR A 285 4.64 1.86 10.52
CA THR A 285 4.79 0.57 11.21
C THR A 285 5.99 -0.25 10.76
N ALA A 286 6.52 0.03 9.57
CA ALA A 286 7.69 -0.64 9.02
C ALA A 286 9.01 -0.19 9.68
N MET A 287 10.02 -1.06 9.59
CA MET A 287 11.40 -0.68 9.94
C MET A 287 11.98 0.24 8.86
N PRO A 288 12.82 1.23 9.22
CA PRO A 288 13.47 2.10 8.24
C PRO A 288 14.27 1.28 7.24
N GLN A 289 14.02 1.48 5.96
CA GLN A 289 14.64 0.70 4.88
C GLN A 289 15.93 1.34 4.36
N SER A 290 16.16 2.63 4.68
CA SER A 290 17.33 3.38 4.25
C SER A 290 17.98 4.16 5.40
N TRP A 291 19.27 4.50 5.24
CA TRP A 291 19.98 5.35 6.21
C TRP A 291 19.41 6.77 6.25
N SER A 292 19.06 7.34 5.10
CA SER A 292 18.45 8.67 5.00
C SER A 292 17.10 8.73 5.73
N GLU A 293 16.26 7.71 5.56
CA GLU A 293 15.00 7.60 6.30
C GLU A 293 15.24 7.50 7.81
N ARG A 294 16.23 6.70 8.23
CA ARG A 294 16.59 6.57 9.65
C ARG A 294 17.10 7.88 10.26
N GLU A 295 17.82 8.69 9.48
CA GLU A 295 18.27 10.02 9.91
C GLU A 295 17.10 11.00 10.00
N ALA A 296 16.22 11.01 8.99
CA ALA A 296 15.02 11.85 8.98
C ALA A 296 14.09 11.55 10.16
N LEU A 297 13.94 10.27 10.53
CA LEU A 297 13.19 9.86 11.72
C LEU A 297 13.86 10.30 13.03
N ARG A 298 15.18 10.27 13.12
CA ARG A 298 15.90 10.80 14.29
C ARG A 298 15.67 12.30 14.43
N ARG A 299 15.76 13.03 13.31
CA ARG A 299 15.46 14.45 13.26
C ARG A 299 14.03 14.76 13.71
N PHE A 300 13.05 13.97 13.25
CA PHE A 300 11.67 14.08 13.72
C PHE A 300 11.55 13.94 15.24
N GLU A 301 12.15 12.91 15.84
CA GLU A 301 12.08 12.70 17.29
C GLU A 301 12.76 13.83 18.09
N GLU A 302 13.82 14.45 17.55
CA GLU A 302 14.48 15.60 18.17
C GLU A 302 13.56 16.83 18.24
N VAL A 303 12.79 17.09 17.18
CA VAL A 303 11.93 18.29 17.09
C VAL A 303 10.48 18.04 17.52
N ARG A 304 10.12 16.79 17.86
CA ARG A 304 8.75 16.37 18.18
C ARG A 304 8.10 17.16 19.31
N SER A 305 8.85 17.44 20.38
CA SER A 305 8.34 18.24 21.51
C SER A 305 8.01 19.66 21.08
N MET A 306 8.89 20.28 20.30
CA MET A 306 8.69 21.63 19.77
C MET A 306 7.50 21.70 18.82
N LEU A 307 7.32 20.71 17.95
CA LEU A 307 6.14 20.60 17.08
C LEU A 307 4.85 20.53 17.89
N ARG A 308 4.83 19.74 18.97
CA ARG A 308 3.66 19.62 19.84
C ARG A 308 3.29 20.96 20.49
N ASP A 309 4.29 21.68 21.00
CA ASP A 309 4.07 22.97 21.65
C ASP A 309 3.62 24.05 20.63
N ARG A 310 4.14 24.00 19.39
CA ARG A 310 3.67 24.89 18.30
C ARG A 310 2.25 24.54 17.85
N LEU A 311 1.89 23.27 17.82
CA LEU A 311 0.56 22.81 17.40
C LEU A 311 -0.56 23.40 18.26
N GLU A 312 -0.39 23.45 19.58
CA GLU A 312 -1.39 24.06 20.47
C GLU A 312 -1.64 25.54 20.12
N ASN A 313 -0.56 26.29 19.84
CA ASN A 313 -0.67 27.67 19.39
C ASN A 313 -1.38 27.78 18.03
N ILE A 314 -1.05 26.92 17.07
CA ILE A 314 -1.67 26.92 15.73
C ILE A 314 -3.17 26.65 15.81
N LEU A 315 -3.59 25.66 16.61
CA LEU A 315 -5.00 25.35 16.82
C LEU A 315 -5.75 26.53 17.48
N SER A 316 -5.09 27.25 18.41
CA SER A 316 -5.68 28.45 19.02
C SER A 316 -5.85 29.62 18.04
N LEU A 317 -4.95 29.75 17.05
CA LEU A 317 -5.02 30.78 16.00
C LEU A 317 -6.09 30.46 14.95
N HIS A 318 -6.42 29.18 14.77
CA HIS A 318 -7.36 28.69 13.76
C HIS A 318 -8.46 27.80 14.39
N PRO A 319 -9.30 28.31 15.31
CA PRO A 319 -10.21 27.50 16.13
C PRO A 319 -11.31 26.77 15.35
N ASN A 320 -11.65 27.24 14.14
CA ASN A 320 -12.72 26.68 13.31
C ASN A 320 -12.24 26.29 11.90
N ASP A 321 -10.93 26.31 11.66
CA ASP A 321 -10.36 26.10 10.32
C ASP A 321 -9.22 25.09 10.40
N VAL A 322 -9.60 23.82 10.44
CA VAL A 322 -8.68 22.68 10.53
C VAL A 322 -7.72 22.63 9.34
N VAL A 323 -8.18 23.10 8.17
CA VAL A 323 -7.40 23.10 6.94
C VAL A 323 -6.26 24.11 7.02
N LYS A 324 -6.56 25.35 7.41
CA LYS A 324 -5.49 26.35 7.64
C LYS A 324 -4.56 25.93 8.78
N ALA A 325 -5.11 25.35 9.85
CA ALA A 325 -4.29 24.83 10.95
C ALA A 325 -3.32 23.74 10.46
N ARG A 326 -3.79 22.79 9.64
CA ARG A 326 -2.95 21.71 9.08
C ARG A 326 -1.86 22.27 8.17
N MET A 327 -2.20 23.20 7.28
CA MET A 327 -1.24 23.84 6.39
C MET A 327 -0.16 24.61 7.17
N ALA A 328 -0.55 25.36 8.20
CA ALA A 328 0.39 26.06 9.08
C ALA A 328 1.29 25.05 9.82
N PHE A 329 0.73 23.94 10.28
CA PHE A 329 1.50 22.89 10.96
C PHE A 329 2.50 22.17 10.05
N GLU A 330 2.13 21.88 8.80
CA GLU A 330 3.06 21.37 7.79
C GLU A 330 4.19 22.36 7.49
N GLN A 331 3.86 23.64 7.40
CA GLN A 331 4.84 24.69 7.16
C GLN A 331 5.86 24.77 8.30
N GLU A 332 5.39 24.70 9.54
CA GLU A 332 6.22 24.63 10.75
C GLU A 332 7.12 23.38 10.76
N ALA A 333 6.62 22.23 10.30
CA ALA A 333 7.44 21.03 10.14
C ALA A 333 8.55 21.23 9.10
N ARG A 334 8.25 21.86 7.94
CA ARG A 334 9.25 22.19 6.91
C ARG A 334 10.30 23.18 7.44
N GLU A 335 9.90 24.16 8.24
CA GLU A 335 10.82 25.14 8.85
C GLU A 335 11.77 24.50 9.88
N LEU A 336 11.39 23.37 10.48
CA LEU A 336 12.23 22.57 11.37
C LEU A 336 13.14 21.58 10.62
N ASP A 337 13.21 21.68 9.30
CA ASP A 337 14.01 20.84 8.39
C ASP A 337 13.53 19.38 8.35
N LEU A 338 12.21 19.17 8.43
CA LEU A 338 11.61 17.86 8.21
C LEU A 338 11.25 17.66 6.75
N ASP A 339 11.74 16.56 6.18
CA ASP A 339 11.42 16.17 4.80
C ASP A 339 10.10 15.40 4.74
N LEU A 340 9.00 16.12 4.46
CA LEU A 340 7.67 15.54 4.29
C LEU A 340 7.53 14.67 3.02
N ARG A 341 8.56 14.61 2.15
CA ARG A 341 8.56 13.64 1.04
C ARG A 341 8.85 12.22 1.51
N VAL A 342 9.42 12.06 2.72
CA VAL A 342 9.68 10.76 3.34
C VAL A 342 8.39 10.28 4.01
N PRO A 343 7.75 9.19 3.55
CA PRO A 343 6.42 8.80 4.04
C PRO A 343 6.38 8.48 5.54
N SER A 344 7.46 7.92 6.10
CA SER A 344 7.54 7.64 7.54
C SER A 344 7.63 8.91 8.41
N VAL A 345 8.13 10.02 7.88
CA VAL A 345 8.12 11.33 8.57
C VAL A 345 6.78 12.03 8.34
N SER A 346 6.31 12.11 7.09
CA SER A 346 5.02 12.70 6.73
C SER A 346 3.88 12.10 7.55
N GLY A 347 3.78 10.76 7.58
CA GLY A 347 2.75 10.06 8.33
C GLY A 347 2.79 10.34 9.84
N ARG A 348 3.98 10.50 10.43
CA ARG A 348 4.11 10.83 11.87
C ARG A 348 3.74 12.28 12.18
N VAL A 349 4.06 13.21 11.28
CA VAL A 349 3.65 14.61 11.40
C VAL A 349 2.12 14.69 11.33
N HIS A 350 1.50 14.07 10.33
CA HIS A 350 0.03 14.04 10.21
C HIS A 350 -0.64 13.33 11.38
N ALA A 351 -0.16 12.16 11.78
CA ALA A 351 -0.69 11.46 12.95
C ALA A 351 -0.59 12.29 14.23
N LEU A 352 0.46 13.11 14.39
CA LEU A 352 0.57 14.01 15.54
C LEU A 352 -0.50 15.11 15.49
N PHE A 353 -0.78 15.67 14.32
CA PHE A 353 -1.85 16.64 14.14
C PHE A 353 -3.23 16.03 14.42
N ASP A 354 -3.54 14.90 13.78
CA ASP A 354 -4.85 14.24 13.86
C ASP A 354 -5.17 13.82 15.30
N LEU A 355 -4.19 13.24 15.99
CA LEU A 355 -4.33 12.87 17.39
C LEU A 355 -4.67 14.08 18.29
N HIS A 356 -4.11 15.25 18.03
CA HIS A 356 -4.43 16.45 18.83
C HIS A 356 -5.82 16.99 18.53
N ILE A 357 -6.27 16.92 17.27
CA ILE A 357 -7.67 17.24 16.92
C ILE A 357 -8.61 16.30 17.65
N GLU A 358 -8.40 14.98 17.58
CA GLU A 358 -9.21 13.98 18.26
C GLU A 358 -9.21 14.17 19.79
N ILE A 359 -8.05 14.48 20.38
CA ILE A 359 -7.95 14.79 21.81
C ILE A 359 -8.72 16.06 22.15
N ALA A 360 -8.60 17.13 21.34
CA ALA A 360 -9.31 18.39 21.57
C ALA A 360 -10.83 18.20 21.47
N GLU A 361 -11.30 17.46 20.47
CA GLU A 361 -12.72 17.11 20.32
C GLU A 361 -13.22 16.26 21.49
N SER A 362 -12.44 15.26 21.90
CA SER A 362 -12.76 14.44 23.07
C SER A 362 -12.79 15.28 24.35
N GLN A 363 -11.83 16.18 24.56
CA GLN A 363 -11.82 17.09 25.70
C GLN A 363 -13.03 18.03 25.69
N ALA A 364 -13.43 18.54 24.52
CA ALA A 364 -14.64 19.34 24.38
C ALA A 364 -15.91 18.53 24.71
N LEU A 365 -15.96 17.24 24.37
CA LEU A 365 -17.05 16.34 24.78
C LEU A 365 -17.06 16.04 26.29
N HIS A 366 -15.89 16.11 26.93
CA HIS A 366 -15.72 15.90 28.38
C HIS A 366 -15.84 17.19 29.21
N ASP A 367 -16.05 18.34 28.57
CA ASP A 367 -16.35 19.60 29.25
C ASP A 367 -17.65 19.44 30.08
N PRO A 368 -17.64 19.73 31.40
CA PRO A 368 -18.82 19.63 32.25
C PRO A 368 -20.03 20.40 31.70
N VAL A 369 -19.81 21.54 31.03
CA VAL A 369 -20.89 22.35 30.41
C VAL A 369 -21.50 21.62 29.22
N VAL A 370 -20.67 21.08 28.33
CA VAL A 370 -21.13 20.31 27.16
C VAL A 370 -21.84 19.03 27.59
N GLN A 371 -21.31 18.31 28.59
CA GLN A 371 -21.98 17.14 29.15
C GLN A 371 -23.33 17.48 29.78
N ARG A 372 -23.43 18.61 30.49
CA ARG A 372 -24.69 19.09 31.08
C ARG A 372 -25.72 19.37 29.98
N ARG A 373 -25.34 20.13 28.95
CA ARG A 373 -26.18 20.39 27.77
C ARG A 373 -26.63 19.11 27.07
N GLN A 374 -25.74 18.15 26.83
CA GLN A 374 -26.09 16.87 26.22
C GLN A 374 -27.06 16.04 27.08
N ARG A 375 -26.94 16.11 28.42
CA ARG A 375 -27.91 15.48 29.34
C ARG A 375 -29.28 16.17 29.26
N MET A 376 -29.30 17.50 29.26
CA MET A 376 -30.55 18.28 29.08
C MET A 376 -31.22 17.94 27.75
N MET A 377 -30.45 17.90 26.65
CA MET A 377 -30.94 17.51 25.32
C MET A 377 -31.53 16.10 25.29
N ARG A 378 -30.87 15.12 25.93
CA ARG A 378 -31.42 13.75 26.06
C ARG A 378 -32.73 13.71 26.84
N ILE A 379 -32.90 14.55 27.87
CA ILE A 379 -34.14 14.63 28.64
C ILE A 379 -35.26 15.28 27.80
N LEU A 380 -34.95 16.38 27.10
CA LEU A 380 -35.92 17.09 26.27
C LEU A 380 -36.44 16.21 25.13
N HIS A 381 -35.54 15.49 24.44
CA HIS A 381 -35.88 14.62 23.30
C HIS A 381 -36.36 13.22 23.68
N ARG A 382 -36.39 12.85 24.97
CA ARG A 382 -36.79 11.50 25.39
C ARG A 382 -38.23 11.19 24.96
N GLY A 383 -38.41 10.26 24.02
CA GLY A 383 -39.74 9.92 23.50
C GLY A 383 -40.37 11.03 22.67
N ALA A 384 -39.57 11.84 21.98
CA ALA A 384 -40.05 12.92 21.11
C ALA A 384 -40.98 12.46 19.98
N VAL A 385 -40.89 11.18 19.59
CA VAL A 385 -41.77 10.54 18.59
C VAL A 385 -43.24 10.53 19.03
N HIS A 386 -43.52 10.56 20.34
CA HIS A 386 -44.89 10.54 20.88
C HIS A 386 -45.41 11.93 21.24
N MET A 387 -44.65 12.99 20.99
CA MET A 387 -45.06 14.37 21.29
C MET A 387 -45.88 14.96 20.13
N PRO A 388 -46.94 15.73 20.43
CA PRO A 388 -47.63 16.54 19.42
C PRO A 388 -46.67 17.54 18.77
N GLU A 389 -46.97 17.91 17.53
CA GLU A 389 -46.11 18.76 16.70
C GLU A 389 -45.77 20.11 17.36
N ALA A 390 -46.73 20.73 18.04
CA ALA A 390 -46.52 21.98 18.79
C ALA A 390 -45.47 21.84 19.91
N GLU A 391 -45.46 20.71 20.62
CA GLU A 391 -44.48 20.44 21.68
C GLU A 391 -43.10 20.15 21.09
N ARG A 392 -43.03 19.42 19.96
CA ARG A 392 -41.78 19.18 19.23
C ARG A 392 -41.14 20.49 18.75
N MET A 393 -41.93 21.39 18.17
CA MET A 393 -41.46 22.71 17.75
C MET A 393 -40.94 23.54 18.94
N THR A 394 -41.55 23.39 20.11
CA THR A 394 -41.10 24.06 21.33
C THR A 394 -39.76 23.49 21.82
N VAL A 395 -39.57 22.17 21.74
CA VAL A 395 -38.29 21.50 22.04
C VAL A 395 -37.20 21.91 21.05
N GLU A 396 -37.49 21.97 19.75
CA GLU A 396 -36.53 22.44 18.73
C GLU A 396 -36.13 23.92 18.96
N ARG A 397 -37.07 24.76 19.39
CA ARG A 397 -36.76 26.17 19.77
C ARG A 397 -35.92 26.26 21.04
N LEU A 398 -36.11 25.36 22.00
CA LEU A 398 -35.29 25.27 23.22
C LEU A 398 -33.90 24.74 22.90
N GLU A 399 -33.77 23.75 22.02
CA GLU A 399 -32.51 23.21 21.53
C GLU A 399 -31.63 24.29 20.90
N ARG A 400 -32.19 25.10 19.99
CA ARG A 400 -31.47 26.22 19.37
C ARG A 400 -31.00 27.28 20.38
N ASN A 401 -31.62 27.35 21.55
CA ASN A 401 -31.34 28.33 22.59
C ASN A 401 -30.86 27.69 23.90
N ILE A 402 -30.32 26.46 23.85
CA ILE A 402 -30.02 25.66 25.04
C ILE A 402 -29.07 26.35 26.02
N ALA A 403 -28.12 27.15 25.50
CA ALA A 403 -27.20 27.93 26.32
C ALA A 403 -27.91 28.98 27.18
N SER A 404 -28.88 29.70 26.62
CA SER A 404 -29.67 30.69 27.36
C SER A 404 -30.61 30.05 28.39
N PHE A 405 -31.11 28.85 28.08
CA PHE A 405 -31.94 28.09 29.02
C PHE A 405 -31.10 27.56 30.19
N GLU A 406 -29.88 27.07 29.93
CA GLU A 406 -28.93 26.66 30.96
C GLU A 406 -28.54 27.84 31.87
N GLU A 407 -28.22 29.00 31.31
CA GLU A 407 -27.89 30.21 32.07
C GLU A 407 -29.07 30.66 32.95
N LEU A 408 -30.29 30.57 32.43
CA LEU A 408 -31.50 30.83 33.21
C LEU A 408 -31.66 29.85 34.39
N VAL A 409 -31.45 28.55 34.14
CA VAL A 409 -31.54 27.55 35.20
C VAL A 409 -30.47 27.80 36.26
N GLN A 410 -29.24 28.10 35.83
CA GLN A 410 -28.11 28.40 36.71
C GLN A 410 -28.36 29.65 37.56
N THR A 411 -28.83 30.75 36.96
CA THR A 411 -29.14 32.00 37.69
C THR A 411 -30.27 31.82 38.70
N VAL A 412 -31.30 31.02 38.37
CA VAL A 412 -32.38 30.71 39.31
C VAL A 412 -31.87 29.83 40.47
N LEU A 413 -30.98 28.88 40.20
CA LEU A 413 -30.35 28.04 41.23
C LEU A 413 -29.43 28.85 42.14
N GLU A 414 -28.61 29.74 41.60
CA GLU A 414 -27.72 30.63 42.37
C GLU A 414 -28.49 31.61 43.26
N SER A 415 -29.73 31.94 42.89
CA SER A 415 -30.62 32.78 43.69
C SER A 415 -31.34 32.04 44.83
N GLY A 416 -31.31 30.70 44.84
CA GLY A 416 -31.99 29.87 45.84
C GLY A 416 -31.01 29.31 46.87
N GLU A 417 -31.24 29.59 48.16
CA GLU A 417 -30.37 29.13 49.25
C GLU A 417 -30.49 27.61 49.54
N GLU A 418 -31.62 26.97 49.21
CA GLU A 418 -31.93 25.56 49.56
C GLU A 418 -32.12 24.61 48.35
N GLY A 419 -31.72 25.02 47.14
CA GLY A 419 -31.77 24.17 45.94
C GLY A 419 -32.93 24.50 44.99
N PHE A 420 -33.44 23.49 44.28
CA PHE A 420 -34.42 23.65 43.19
C PHE A 420 -35.87 23.35 43.65
N ASP A 421 -36.39 24.17 44.56
CA ASP A 421 -37.73 23.97 45.14
C ASP A 421 -38.87 24.46 44.23
N GLU A 422 -40.11 24.24 44.66
CA GLU A 422 -41.32 24.52 43.88
C GLU A 422 -41.43 26.01 43.45
N ALA A 423 -40.86 26.95 44.23
CA ALA A 423 -40.81 28.36 43.89
C ALA A 423 -39.86 28.64 42.71
N GLN A 424 -38.67 28.05 42.73
CA GLN A 424 -37.65 28.10 41.67
C GLN A 424 -38.18 27.43 40.40
N GLN A 425 -38.84 26.28 40.55
CA GLN A 425 -39.52 25.57 39.45
C GLN A 425 -40.59 26.44 38.78
N ALA A 426 -41.41 27.14 39.56
CA ALA A 426 -42.43 28.05 39.05
C ALA A 426 -41.81 29.26 38.34
N LEU A 427 -40.68 29.79 38.82
CA LEU A 427 -39.97 30.90 38.18
C LEU A 427 -39.44 30.53 36.79
N VAL A 428 -38.81 29.36 36.65
CA VAL A 428 -38.34 28.86 35.35
C VAL A 428 -39.49 28.73 34.35
N ILE A 429 -40.60 28.12 34.77
CA ILE A 429 -41.77 27.94 33.90
C ILE A 429 -42.39 29.28 33.50
N ARG A 430 -42.62 30.20 34.45
CA ARG A 430 -43.19 31.53 34.15
C ARG A 430 -42.30 32.36 33.24
N PHE A 431 -40.97 32.26 33.39
CA PHE A 431 -40.06 32.96 32.50
C PHE A 431 -40.13 32.41 31.08
N LEU A 432 -40.14 31.09 30.90
CA LEU A 432 -40.27 30.46 29.59
C LEU A 432 -41.61 30.80 28.93
N GLU A 433 -42.71 30.79 29.68
CA GLU A 433 -44.02 31.26 29.21
C GLU A 433 -43.98 32.74 28.78
N SER A 434 -43.31 33.61 29.54
CA SER A 434 -43.15 35.04 29.20
C SER A 434 -42.36 35.27 27.91
N LYS A 435 -41.48 34.34 27.56
CA LYS A 435 -40.71 34.32 26.31
C LYS A 435 -41.46 33.65 25.15
N GLY A 436 -42.70 33.22 25.37
CA GLY A 436 -43.56 32.61 24.36
C GLY A 436 -43.21 31.14 24.05
N TYR A 437 -42.68 30.40 25.04
CA TYR A 437 -42.58 28.95 24.97
C TYR A 437 -43.80 28.32 25.66
N ASP A 438 -44.46 27.39 24.98
CA ASP A 438 -45.56 26.61 25.57
C ASP A 438 -44.99 25.40 26.31
N VAL A 439 -44.62 25.62 27.57
CA VAL A 439 -43.85 24.67 28.39
C VAL A 439 -44.69 23.97 29.45
N ASN A 440 -45.93 24.42 29.67
CA ASN A 440 -46.80 24.01 30.76
C ASN A 440 -47.78 22.92 30.33
N THR A 441 -47.29 21.98 29.53
CA THR A 441 -48.03 20.79 29.11
C THR A 441 -47.66 19.59 29.98
N SER A 442 -48.50 18.55 29.99
CA SER A 442 -48.25 17.33 30.78
C SER A 442 -46.96 16.61 30.38
N ASN A 443 -46.47 16.83 29.16
CA ASN A 443 -45.27 16.17 28.64
C ASN A 443 -44.00 17.01 28.78
N LEU A 444 -44.07 18.32 28.56
CA LEU A 444 -42.91 19.21 28.55
C LEU A 444 -42.53 19.70 29.94
N ARG A 445 -43.51 20.02 30.79
CA ARG A 445 -43.26 20.54 32.14
C ARG A 445 -42.36 19.59 32.96
N PRO A 446 -42.63 18.27 33.05
CA PRO A 446 -41.74 17.37 33.81
C PRO A 446 -40.31 17.30 33.26
N ARG A 447 -40.13 17.47 31.94
CA ARG A 447 -38.80 17.41 31.29
C ARG A 447 -37.99 18.66 31.55
N ILE A 448 -38.62 19.83 31.48
CA ILE A 448 -37.99 21.11 31.76
C ILE A 448 -37.57 21.19 33.22
N LEU A 449 -38.44 20.73 34.13
CA LEU A 449 -38.09 20.62 35.55
C LEU A 449 -36.96 19.62 35.78
N ALA A 450 -36.96 18.46 35.12
CA ALA A 450 -35.85 17.50 35.19
C ALA A 450 -34.52 18.08 34.65
N CYS A 451 -34.57 18.96 33.65
CA CYS A 451 -33.39 19.72 33.20
C CYS A 451 -32.93 20.75 34.25
N GLY A 452 -33.87 21.39 34.96
CA GLY A 452 -33.57 22.28 36.08
C GLY A 452 -32.78 21.61 37.20
N HIS A 453 -33.15 20.37 37.54
CA HIS A 453 -32.44 19.56 38.55
C HIS A 453 -31.04 19.10 38.12
N LEU A 454 -30.70 19.15 36.82
CA LEU A 454 -29.34 18.83 36.33
C LEU A 454 -28.36 20.00 36.48
N GLY A 455 -28.87 21.23 36.66
CA GLY A 455 -28.05 22.43 36.81
C GLY A 455 -27.54 22.67 38.23
N GLY A 456 -28.13 21.99 39.22
CA GLY A 456 -27.79 22.11 40.64
C GLY A 456 -26.64 21.22 41.09
#